data_AF-A0A3N6HSV4-F1
#
_entry.id   AF-A0A3N6HSV4-F1
#
_cell.length_a   1.000
_cell.length_b   1.000
_cell.length_c   1.000
_cell.angle_alpha   90.00
_cell.angle_beta   90.00
_cell.angle_gamma   90.00
#
_symmetry.space_group_name_H-M   'P 1'
#
loop_
_entity.id
_entity.type
_entity.pdbx_description
1 polymer ?
#
loop_
_entity_poly.entity_id
_entity_poly.type
_entity_poly.pdbx_seq_one_letter_code
_entity_poly.pdbx_strand_id
1 'polypeptide(L)'
;MAETAARHWITHGPDDLLPLPILYNYRHSIELSLKWLIRKAAQCALREGYSGEEDLSPDQLDKRLRTHNIKKLADCLNRYLALLDLPEVEQRIDPESWTQLHWLDSEDASGETYRYAVVGHGNGRTPARPVQQNINFYEQVNELHKLAHLLWGGYSAHLGQYEDWQIEYLEAMDTAGY
;
A
#
# COMPACT_ATOMS: atom_id res chain seq x y z
N MET A 1 -6.55 -8.68 -35.05
CA MET A 1 -6.38 -8.32 -33.63
C MET A 1 -7.74 -8.00 -33.00
N ALA A 2 -8.42 -6.91 -33.37
CA ALA A 2 -9.74 -6.54 -32.80
C ALA A 2 -10.88 -7.55 -33.13
N GLU A 3 -10.96 -8.04 -34.36
CA GLU A 3 -12.01 -8.99 -34.77
C GLU A 3 -11.84 -10.38 -34.11
N THR A 4 -10.59 -10.79 -33.89
CA THR A 4 -10.25 -12.05 -33.21
C THR A 4 -10.62 -11.98 -31.72
N ALA A 5 -10.37 -10.84 -31.06
CA ALA A 5 -10.79 -10.60 -29.69
C ALA A 5 -12.32 -10.52 -29.55
N ALA A 6 -13.00 -9.86 -30.50
CA ALA A 6 -14.47 -9.82 -30.54
C ALA A 6 -15.10 -11.20 -30.74
N ARG A 7 -14.57 -12.01 -31.67
CA ARG A 7 -15.02 -13.40 -31.86
C ARG A 7 -14.74 -14.26 -30.62
N HIS A 8 -13.58 -14.12 -29.99
CA HIS A 8 -13.28 -14.84 -28.75
C HIS A 8 -14.26 -14.48 -27.63
N TRP A 9 -14.56 -13.18 -27.47
CA TRP A 9 -15.52 -12.65 -26.50
C TRP A 9 -16.95 -13.15 -26.74
N ILE A 10 -17.41 -13.15 -28.00
CA ILE A 10 -18.72 -13.70 -28.39
C ILE A 10 -18.82 -15.20 -28.08
N THR A 11 -17.71 -15.93 -28.14
CA THR A 11 -17.72 -17.40 -28.03
C THR A 11 -17.50 -17.90 -26.59
N HIS A 12 -16.74 -17.18 -25.76
CA HIS A 12 -16.33 -17.63 -24.43
C HIS A 12 -16.83 -16.75 -23.28
N GLY A 13 -17.54 -15.65 -23.58
CA GLY A 13 -17.90 -14.64 -22.57
C GLY A 13 -16.73 -13.69 -22.26
N PRO A 14 -16.92 -12.69 -21.39
CA PRO A 14 -15.88 -11.75 -21.01
C PRO A 14 -14.67 -12.48 -20.43
N ASP A 15 -13.50 -12.26 -21.03
CA ASP A 15 -12.23 -12.70 -20.46
C ASP A 15 -11.78 -11.66 -19.43
N ASP A 16 -12.27 -11.84 -18.20
CA ASP A 16 -11.94 -11.00 -17.04
C ASP A 16 -10.45 -11.08 -16.65
N LEU A 17 -9.63 -11.85 -17.38
CA LEU A 17 -8.19 -11.92 -17.15
C LEU A 17 -7.41 -10.72 -17.75
N LEU A 18 -7.98 -10.02 -18.74
CA LEU A 18 -7.31 -8.89 -19.40
C LEU A 18 -7.02 -7.71 -18.44
N PRO A 19 -7.90 -7.34 -17.49
CA PRO A 19 -7.62 -6.35 -16.45
C PRO A 19 -6.50 -6.69 -15.47
N LEU A 20 -6.19 -7.98 -15.25
CA LEU A 20 -5.44 -8.41 -14.07
C LEU A 20 -4.03 -7.85 -13.98
N PRO A 21 -3.24 -7.77 -15.08
CA PRO A 21 -1.92 -7.15 -15.02
C PRO A 21 -1.97 -5.68 -14.59
N ILE A 22 -3.03 -4.95 -14.94
CA ILE A 22 -3.21 -3.55 -14.56
C ILE A 22 -3.55 -3.46 -13.07
N LEU A 23 -4.49 -4.27 -12.59
CA LEU A 23 -4.85 -4.34 -11.17
C LEU A 23 -3.66 -4.78 -10.31
N TYR A 24 -2.87 -5.74 -10.79
CA TYR A 24 -1.61 -6.17 -10.17
C TYR A 24 -0.63 -5.01 -10.01
N ASN A 25 -0.41 -4.21 -11.06
CA ASN A 25 0.51 -3.08 -11.00
C ASN A 25 0.05 -2.04 -9.98
N TYR A 26 -1.24 -1.73 -9.92
CA TYR A 26 -1.79 -0.83 -8.90
C TYR A 26 -1.56 -1.40 -7.50
N ARG A 27 -1.95 -2.65 -7.27
CA ARG A 27 -1.77 -3.33 -5.98
C ARG A 27 -0.31 -3.38 -5.55
N HIS A 28 0.61 -3.63 -6.48
CA HIS A 28 2.05 -3.63 -6.19
C HIS A 28 2.57 -2.23 -5.88
N SER A 29 2.13 -1.21 -6.64
CA SER A 29 2.50 0.18 -6.36
C SER A 29 2.01 0.63 -4.97
N ILE A 30 0.79 0.28 -4.59
CA ILE A 30 0.21 0.56 -3.27
C ILE A 30 1.04 -0.12 -2.17
N GLU A 31 1.40 -1.40 -2.35
CA GLU A 31 2.27 -2.13 -1.41
C GLU A 31 3.60 -1.39 -1.19
N LEU A 32 4.27 -0.99 -2.27
CA LEU A 32 5.55 -0.30 -2.21
C LEU A 32 5.42 1.06 -1.54
N SER A 33 4.38 1.83 -1.87
CA SER A 33 4.08 3.12 -1.25
C SER A 33 3.86 2.97 0.25
N LEU A 34 3.06 1.99 0.70
CA LEU A 34 2.86 1.74 2.13
C LEU A 34 4.17 1.39 2.83
N LYS A 35 4.99 0.51 2.25
CA LYS A 35 6.30 0.14 2.83
C LYS A 35 7.23 1.34 2.92
N TRP A 36 7.22 2.22 1.93
CA TRP A 36 8.02 3.44 1.96
C TRP A 36 7.52 4.41 3.04
N LEU A 37 6.22 4.65 3.11
CA LEU A 37 5.59 5.51 4.12
C LEU A 37 5.87 5.02 5.54
N ILE A 38 5.79 3.70 5.79
CA ILE A 38 6.11 3.12 7.10
C ILE A 38 7.56 3.42 7.49
N ARG A 39 8.52 3.27 6.56
CA ARG A 39 9.92 3.59 6.83
C ARG A 39 10.10 5.07 7.15
N LYS A 40 9.44 5.95 6.41
CA LYS A 40 9.51 7.40 6.62
C LYS A 40 8.90 7.82 7.96
N ALA A 41 7.71 7.32 8.30
CA ALA A 41 7.08 7.59 9.58
C ALA A 41 7.96 7.10 10.75
N ALA A 42 8.54 5.90 10.66
CA ALA A 42 9.42 5.37 11.69
C ALA A 42 10.71 6.21 11.86
N GLN A 43 11.29 6.70 10.76
CA GLN A 43 12.43 7.62 10.81
C GLN A 43 12.09 8.93 11.51
N CYS A 44 10.92 9.50 11.22
CA CYS A 44 10.46 10.72 11.89
C CYS A 44 10.25 10.48 13.39
N ALA A 45 9.63 9.35 13.77
CA ALA A 45 9.42 9.00 15.18
C ALA A 45 10.75 8.79 15.94
N LEU A 46 11.72 8.11 15.32
CA LEU A 46 13.06 7.96 15.91
C LEU A 46 13.77 9.31 16.11
N ARG A 47 13.61 10.25 15.18
CA ARG A 47 14.18 11.60 15.27
C ARG A 47 13.57 12.42 16.41
N GLU A 48 12.29 12.20 16.71
CA GLU A 48 11.60 12.74 17.90
C GLU A 48 12.02 12.09 19.23
N GLY A 49 12.89 11.08 19.19
CA GLY A 49 13.35 10.39 20.38
C GLY A 49 12.43 9.26 20.85
N TYR A 50 11.65 8.66 19.95
CA TYR A 50 10.84 7.48 20.26
C TYR A 50 11.66 6.42 21.02
N SER A 51 11.18 6.05 22.20
CA SER A 51 11.81 5.06 23.09
C SER A 51 10.83 3.96 23.54
N GLY A 52 9.79 3.70 22.74
CA GLY A 52 8.78 2.70 23.03
C GLY A 52 9.28 1.25 22.87
N GLU A 53 8.38 0.29 23.05
CA GLU A 53 8.72 -1.14 23.05
C GLU A 53 9.02 -1.70 21.64
N GLU A 54 8.52 -1.05 20.58
CA GLU A 54 8.70 -1.56 19.22
C GLU A 54 10.06 -1.11 18.64
N ASP A 55 10.90 -2.06 18.25
CA ASP A 55 12.18 -1.73 17.61
C ASP A 55 11.93 -1.14 16.21
N LEU A 56 12.14 0.17 16.05
CA LEU A 56 11.98 0.91 14.79
C LEU A 56 13.28 0.99 13.97
N SER A 57 14.33 0.24 14.33
CA SER A 57 15.58 0.22 13.56
C SER A 57 15.34 -0.25 12.11
N PRO A 58 16.10 0.27 11.13
CA PRO A 58 15.93 -0.09 9.72
C PRO A 58 15.93 -1.61 9.46
N ASP A 59 16.80 -2.35 10.13
CA ASP A 59 16.93 -3.80 9.97
C ASP A 59 15.69 -4.57 10.45
N GLN A 60 15.08 -4.16 11.57
CA GLN A 60 13.87 -4.81 12.06
C GLN A 60 12.65 -4.41 11.24
N LEU A 61 12.57 -3.16 10.82
CA LEU A 61 11.53 -2.71 9.89
C LEU A 61 11.58 -3.49 8.59
N ASP A 62 12.76 -3.64 7.98
CA ASP A 62 12.89 -4.38 6.73
C ASP A 62 12.50 -5.86 6.87
N LYS A 63 12.73 -6.48 8.04
CA LYS A 63 12.22 -7.83 8.34
C LYS A 63 10.69 -7.86 8.43
N ARG A 64 10.07 -6.91 9.15
CA ARG A 64 8.60 -6.83 9.28
C ARG A 64 7.91 -6.53 7.94
N LEU A 65 8.52 -5.68 7.13
CA LEU A 65 8.00 -5.24 5.83
C LEU A 65 8.19 -6.28 4.70
N ARG A 66 8.65 -7.50 4.99
CA ARG A 66 8.67 -8.61 4.02
C ARG A 66 7.28 -9.15 3.67
N THR A 67 6.25 -8.75 4.43
CA THR A 67 4.88 -9.14 4.12
C THR A 67 4.37 -8.46 2.84
N HIS A 68 3.48 -9.15 2.13
CA HIS A 68 2.69 -8.60 1.03
C HIS A 68 1.27 -8.22 1.47
N ASN A 69 0.87 -8.53 2.71
CA ASN A 69 -0.49 -8.29 3.16
C ASN A 69 -0.74 -6.77 3.33
N ILE A 70 -1.63 -6.23 2.49
CA ILE A 70 -1.89 -4.79 2.40
C ILE A 70 -2.54 -4.29 3.69
N LYS A 71 -3.44 -5.07 4.27
CA LYS A 71 -4.08 -4.75 5.55
C LYS A 71 -3.07 -4.55 6.67
N LYS A 72 -2.14 -5.48 6.85
CA LYS A 72 -1.07 -5.38 7.86
C LYS A 72 -0.18 -4.17 7.62
N LEU A 73 0.11 -3.85 6.36
CA LEU A 73 0.88 -2.65 6.01
C LEU A 73 0.10 -1.36 6.35
N ALA A 74 -1.18 -1.28 6.00
CA ALA A 74 -2.04 -0.15 6.33
C ALA A 74 -2.18 0.06 7.84
N ASP A 75 -2.42 -1.01 8.59
CA ASP A 75 -2.53 -0.97 10.05
C ASP A 75 -1.18 -0.58 10.68
N CYS A 76 -0.05 -1.03 10.12
CA CYS A 76 1.28 -0.61 10.57
C CYS A 76 1.53 0.88 10.33
N LEU A 77 1.19 1.38 9.13
CA LEU A 77 1.32 2.79 8.81
C LEU A 77 0.49 3.66 9.76
N ASN A 78 -0.77 3.30 10.00
CA ASN A 78 -1.63 3.98 10.96
C ASN A 78 -1.03 4.06 12.36
N ARG A 79 -0.45 2.95 12.86
CA ARG A 79 0.21 2.96 14.16
C ARG A 79 1.40 3.91 14.21
N TYR A 80 2.19 4.00 13.13
CA TYR A 80 3.39 4.85 13.11
C TYR A 80 3.05 6.32 12.89
N LEU A 81 2.03 6.64 12.09
CA LEU A 81 1.53 8.02 11.98
C LEU A 81 1.04 8.54 13.34
N ALA A 82 0.44 7.66 14.16
CA ALA A 82 0.01 8.01 15.52
C ALA A 82 1.16 8.19 16.52
N LEU A 83 2.40 7.89 16.15
CA LEU A 83 3.58 8.17 16.98
C LEU A 83 4.12 9.59 16.77
N LEU A 84 3.70 10.27 15.70
CA LEU A 84 4.25 11.56 15.30
C LEU A 84 3.42 12.70 15.88
N ASP A 85 4.10 13.75 16.34
CA ASP A 85 3.46 15.00 16.78
C ASP A 85 3.09 15.91 15.58
N LEU A 86 2.33 15.36 14.62
CA LEU A 86 1.85 16.10 13.44
C LEU A 86 0.80 17.14 13.85
N PRO A 87 0.94 18.43 13.46
CA PRO A 87 -0.08 19.44 13.72
C PRO A 87 -1.39 19.14 12.98
N GLU A 88 -2.47 18.93 13.74
CA GLU A 88 -3.91 18.91 13.40
C GLU A 88 -4.44 18.08 12.20
N VAL A 89 -3.62 17.54 11.31
CA VAL A 89 -4.12 16.86 10.11
C VAL A 89 -3.36 15.54 9.89
N GLU A 90 -4.09 14.42 9.92
CA GLU A 90 -3.67 13.12 9.36
C GLU A 90 -2.63 12.26 10.13
N GLN A 91 -2.73 12.19 11.46
CA GLN A 91 -2.07 11.12 12.26
C GLN A 91 -2.63 9.70 12.00
N ARG A 92 -3.46 9.54 10.96
CA ARG A 92 -4.05 8.29 10.50
C ARG A 92 -4.44 8.41 9.04
N ILE A 93 -4.44 7.27 8.36
CA ILE A 93 -5.08 7.08 7.07
C ILE A 93 -6.57 7.42 7.21
N ASP A 94 -7.10 8.21 6.28
CA ASP A 94 -8.52 8.54 6.23
C ASP A 94 -9.39 7.26 6.14
N PRO A 95 -10.61 7.26 6.71
CA PRO A 95 -11.44 6.06 6.77
C PRO A 95 -11.77 5.44 5.41
N GLU A 96 -11.93 6.26 4.36
CA GLU A 96 -12.27 5.77 3.02
C GLU A 96 -11.11 5.00 2.41
N SER A 97 -9.91 5.59 2.41
CA SER A 97 -8.68 4.92 1.96
C SER A 97 -8.37 3.68 2.78
N TRP A 98 -8.60 3.71 4.10
CA TRP A 98 -8.40 2.54 4.96
C TRP A 98 -9.35 1.39 4.59
N THR A 99 -10.64 1.68 4.34
CA THR A 99 -11.59 0.68 3.85
C THR A 99 -11.17 0.11 2.49
N GLN A 100 -10.73 0.96 1.55
CA GLN A 100 -10.25 0.51 0.24
C GLN A 100 -9.02 -0.40 0.34
N LEU A 101 -8.09 -0.11 1.26
CA LEU A 101 -6.91 -0.93 1.51
C LEU A 101 -7.28 -2.32 2.06
N HIS A 102 -8.27 -2.40 2.96
CA HIS A 102 -8.77 -3.67 3.48
C HIS A 102 -9.54 -4.46 2.41
N TRP A 103 -10.32 -3.77 1.57
CA TRP A 103 -10.96 -4.41 0.41
C TRP A 103 -9.90 -4.97 -0.55
N LEU A 104 -8.87 -4.21 -0.89
CA LEU A 104 -7.79 -4.67 -1.78
C LEU A 104 -7.07 -5.91 -1.22
N ASP A 105 -6.82 -5.97 0.10
CA ASP A 105 -6.29 -7.18 0.74
C ASP A 105 -7.24 -8.36 0.62
N SER A 106 -8.56 -8.14 0.70
CA SER A 106 -9.55 -9.22 0.55
C SER A 106 -9.59 -9.80 -0.86
N GLU A 107 -9.28 -9.00 -1.88
CA GLU A 107 -9.19 -9.43 -3.28
C GLU A 107 -7.89 -10.17 -3.61
N ASP A 108 -6.78 -9.84 -2.92
CA ASP A 108 -5.45 -10.41 -3.17
C ASP A 108 -4.58 -10.54 -1.90
N ALA A 109 -5.09 -11.31 -0.93
CA ALA A 109 -4.48 -11.45 0.39
C ALA A 109 -3.04 -11.98 0.38
N SER A 110 -2.69 -12.80 -0.62
CA SER A 110 -1.35 -13.37 -0.78
C SER A 110 -0.42 -12.52 -1.66
N GLY A 111 -0.95 -11.59 -2.47
CA GLY A 111 -0.19 -10.91 -3.51
C GLY A 111 -0.01 -11.73 -4.80
N GLU A 112 -0.68 -12.87 -4.90
CA GLU A 112 -0.52 -13.85 -5.97
C GLU A 112 -1.78 -13.96 -6.85
N THR A 113 -2.95 -13.58 -6.33
CA THR A 113 -4.26 -13.76 -6.98
C THR A 113 -4.40 -12.95 -8.27
N TYR A 114 -3.72 -11.81 -8.32
CA TYR A 114 -3.68 -10.96 -9.52
C TYR A 114 -2.59 -11.39 -10.50
N ARG A 115 -1.63 -12.21 -10.07
CA ARG A 115 -0.43 -12.56 -10.83
C ARG A 115 -0.49 -13.93 -11.48
N TYR A 116 -1.11 -14.91 -10.82
CA TYR A 116 -1.13 -16.30 -11.26
C TYR A 116 -2.56 -16.80 -11.46
N ALA A 117 -2.76 -17.69 -12.43
CA ALA A 117 -4.04 -18.37 -12.61
C ALA A 117 -4.29 -19.45 -11.55
N VAL A 118 -3.22 -19.96 -10.92
CA VAL A 118 -3.23 -21.01 -9.90
C VAL A 118 -2.26 -20.62 -8.80
N VAL A 119 -2.70 -20.69 -7.55
CA VAL A 119 -1.90 -20.36 -6.35
C VAL A 119 -1.62 -21.63 -5.52
N GLY A 120 -0.61 -21.59 -4.66
CA GLY A 120 -0.19 -22.72 -3.83
C GLY A 120 0.86 -23.65 -4.48
N HIS A 121 1.42 -24.55 -3.67
CA HIS A 121 2.49 -25.47 -4.07
C HIS A 121 2.08 -26.94 -3.97
N GLY A 122 2.61 -27.78 -4.88
CA GLY A 122 2.40 -29.22 -4.87
C GLY A 122 0.93 -29.63 -5.02
N ASN A 123 0.47 -30.53 -4.16
CA ASN A 123 -0.92 -31.03 -4.16
C ASN A 123 -1.95 -30.00 -3.65
N GLY A 124 -1.52 -28.84 -3.15
CA GLY A 124 -2.39 -27.77 -2.65
C GLY A 124 -2.70 -26.68 -3.69
N ARG A 125 -2.45 -26.93 -4.97
CA ARG A 125 -2.71 -25.95 -6.04
C ARG A 125 -4.20 -25.73 -6.23
N THR A 126 -4.63 -24.47 -6.11
CA THR A 126 -6.02 -24.07 -6.34
C THR A 126 -6.08 -22.95 -7.37
N PRO A 127 -7.17 -22.83 -8.14
CA PRO A 127 -7.38 -21.65 -8.97
C PRO A 127 -7.28 -20.39 -8.11
N ALA A 128 -6.52 -19.40 -8.57
CA ALA A 128 -6.38 -18.12 -7.89
C ALA A 128 -7.74 -17.42 -7.72
N ARG A 129 -8.61 -17.60 -8.70
CA ARG A 129 -10.00 -17.16 -8.69
C ARG A 129 -10.90 -18.35 -9.01
N PRO A 130 -11.35 -19.10 -7.99
CA PRO A 130 -12.19 -20.27 -8.21
C PRO A 130 -13.60 -19.89 -8.69
N VAL A 131 -14.01 -18.63 -8.46
CA VAL A 131 -15.26 -18.05 -8.97
C VAL A 131 -14.88 -16.93 -9.94
N GLN A 132 -15.28 -17.08 -11.20
CA GLN A 132 -15.13 -16.03 -12.20
C GLN A 132 -16.18 -14.95 -11.93
N GLN A 133 -15.73 -13.78 -11.45
CA GLN A 133 -16.58 -12.61 -11.24
C GLN A 133 -16.25 -11.58 -12.32
N ASN A 134 -17.29 -10.96 -12.87
CA ASN A 134 -17.15 -9.88 -13.82
C ASN A 134 -16.45 -8.70 -13.13
N ILE A 135 -15.28 -8.33 -13.64
CA ILE A 135 -14.49 -7.24 -13.07
C ILE A 135 -15.05 -5.93 -13.60
N ASN A 136 -15.60 -5.09 -12.72
CA ASN A 136 -15.90 -3.70 -13.07
C ASN A 136 -14.61 -2.89 -13.15
N PHE A 137 -13.88 -3.09 -14.25
CA PHE A 137 -12.53 -2.60 -14.44
C PHE A 137 -12.43 -1.08 -14.30
N TYR A 138 -13.42 -0.35 -14.80
CA TYR A 138 -13.42 1.11 -14.76
C TYR A 138 -13.49 1.64 -13.33
N GLU A 139 -14.42 1.13 -12.51
CA GLU A 139 -14.56 1.54 -11.12
C GLU A 139 -13.32 1.15 -10.30
N GLN A 140 -12.90 -0.11 -10.39
CA GLN A 140 -11.76 -0.61 -9.62
C GLN A 140 -10.46 0.12 -9.94
N VAL A 141 -10.17 0.39 -11.22
CA VAL A 141 -8.96 1.16 -11.57
C VAL A 141 -9.02 2.58 -11.05
N ASN A 142 -10.18 3.25 -11.12
CA ASN A 142 -10.29 4.61 -10.62
C ASN A 142 -10.13 4.68 -9.10
N GLU A 143 -10.68 3.72 -8.36
CA GLU A 143 -10.49 3.62 -6.90
C GLU A 143 -9.03 3.36 -6.55
N LEU A 144 -8.40 2.38 -7.19
CA LEU A 144 -6.99 2.07 -6.97
C LEU A 144 -6.07 3.22 -7.38
N HIS A 145 -6.41 3.95 -8.45
CA HIS A 145 -5.67 5.12 -8.89
C HIS A 145 -5.74 6.26 -7.88
N LYS A 146 -6.93 6.57 -7.36
CA LYS A 146 -7.11 7.57 -6.30
C LYS A 146 -6.31 7.19 -5.06
N LEU A 147 -6.39 5.94 -4.63
CA LEU A 147 -5.65 5.43 -3.48
C LEU A 147 -4.13 5.53 -3.68
N ALA A 148 -3.63 5.11 -4.85
CA ALA A 148 -2.21 5.23 -5.18
C ALA A 148 -1.75 6.70 -5.20
N HIS A 149 -2.54 7.60 -5.77
CA HIS A 149 -2.26 9.03 -5.79
C HIS A 149 -2.28 9.65 -4.39
N LEU A 150 -3.17 9.22 -3.51
CA LEU A 150 -3.26 9.72 -2.15
C LEU A 150 -2.07 9.23 -1.29
N LEU A 151 -1.66 7.97 -1.44
CA LEU A 151 -0.46 7.45 -0.77
C LEU A 151 0.83 8.15 -1.25
N TRP A 152 0.97 8.33 -2.57
CA TRP A 152 2.20 8.85 -3.16
C TRP A 152 2.27 10.39 -3.19
N GLY A 153 1.17 11.06 -3.47
CA GLY A 153 1.09 12.52 -3.55
C GLY A 153 0.66 13.19 -2.24
N GLY A 154 -0.17 12.52 -1.43
CA GLY A 154 -0.66 13.04 -0.15
C GLY A 154 0.30 12.74 0.99
N TYR A 155 0.23 11.52 1.54
CA TYR A 155 1.00 11.15 2.73
C TYR A 155 2.51 11.26 2.54
N SER A 156 3.02 10.97 1.34
CA SER A 156 4.46 11.06 1.09
C SER A 156 4.96 12.50 1.09
N ALA A 157 4.19 13.43 0.51
CA ALA A 157 4.52 14.85 0.54
C ALA A 157 4.41 15.39 1.96
N HIS A 158 3.37 14.99 2.70
CA HIS A 158 3.17 15.43 4.08
C HIS A 158 4.31 14.96 5.01
N LEU A 159 4.67 13.67 4.97
CA LEU A 159 5.81 13.16 5.74
C LEU A 159 7.15 13.77 5.29
N GLY A 160 7.30 14.11 4.01
CA GLY A 160 8.48 14.84 3.52
C GLY A 160 8.59 16.23 4.13
N GLN A 161 7.51 17.01 4.09
CA GLN A 161 7.45 18.34 4.72
C GLN A 161 7.71 18.27 6.23
N TYR A 162 7.19 17.23 6.88
CA TYR A 162 7.40 17.02 8.31
C TYR A 162 8.87 16.70 8.63
N GLU A 163 9.51 15.84 7.84
CA GLU A 163 10.94 15.56 7.96
C GLU A 163 11.78 16.82 7.78
N ASP A 164 11.49 17.63 6.76
CA ASP A 164 12.19 18.90 6.51
C ASP A 164 12.07 19.84 7.73
N TRP A 165 10.86 19.98 8.29
CA TRP A 165 10.63 20.77 9.50
C TRP A 165 11.42 20.25 10.70
N GLN A 166 11.47 18.93 10.93
CA GLN A 166 12.23 18.35 12.03
C GLN A 166 13.73 18.64 11.89
N ILE A 167 14.27 18.59 10.66
CA ILE A 167 15.68 18.89 10.39
C ILE A 167 15.97 20.36 10.67
N GLU A 168 15.15 21.28 10.14
CA GLU A 168 15.29 22.72 10.37
C GLU A 168 15.23 23.07 11.86
N TYR A 169 14.31 22.44 12.60
CA TYR A 169 14.16 22.64 14.04
C TYR A 169 15.41 22.19 14.82
N LEU A 170 15.95 21.01 14.50
CA LEU A 170 17.17 20.50 15.15
C LEU A 170 18.40 21.37 14.83
N GLU A 171 18.56 21.83 13.59
CA GLU A 171 19.63 22.74 13.19
C GLU A 171 19.54 24.09 13.92
N ALA A 172 18.33 24.62 14.09
CA ALA A 172 18.09 25.84 14.84
C ALA A 172 18.41 25.67 16.33
N MET A 173 18.09 24.52 16.94
CA MET A 173 18.44 24.21 18.32
C MET A 173 19.95 24.12 18.54
N ASP A 174 20.67 23.42 17.66
CA ASP A 174 22.13 23.27 17.72
C ASP A 174 22.83 24.64 17.58
N THR A 175 22.35 25.47 16.65
CA THR A 175 22.87 26.85 16.46
C THR A 175 22.57 27.75 17.67
N ALA A 176 21.49 27.50 18.41
CA ALA A 176 21.13 28.23 19.62
C ALA A 176 21.91 27.78 20.87
N GLY A 177 22.73 26.73 20.77
CA GLY A 177 23.63 26.29 21.85
C GLY A 177 22.92 25.57 23.01
N TYR A 178 21.79 24.91 22.75
CA TYR A 178 21.07 24.06 23.70
C TYR A 178 21.53 22.60 23.64
#